data_AF-A0A2R5F9V3-F1
#
_entry.id   AF-A0A2R5F9V3-F1
#
_cell.length_a   1.000
_cell.length_b   1.000
_cell.length_c   1.000
_cell.angle_alpha   90.00
_cell.angle_beta   90.00
_cell.angle_gamma   90.00
#
_symmetry.space_group_name_H-M   'P 1'
#
loop_
_entity.id
_entity.type
_entity.pdbx_description
1 polymer ?
#
loop_
_entity_poly.entity_id
_entity_poly.type
_entity_poly.pdbx_seq_one_letter_code
_entity_poly.pdbx_strand_id
1 'polypeptide(L)'
;MLYCWLHIGANMNNNLTFLTYQEAIVAAKKEPGMEFVALDFNPPKPFLALYIIEVFEDEPDEVNITYEGGELFDMGGEEDFYDEHSVPAAAKKLFYIRRGDLGEDTPNILGMTSEYVLCEVLPGLTAPEDYTEEEFLAAATKAYKEFWRKA
;
A
#
# COMPACT_ATOMS: atom_id res chain seq x y z
N MET A 1 31.26 -5.86 3.65
CA MET A 1 30.18 -5.65 4.63
C MET A 1 28.94 -5.21 3.85
N LEU A 2 28.00 -6.13 3.61
CA LEU A 2 26.57 -5.98 3.87
C LEU A 2 25.91 -7.32 3.52
N TYR A 3 25.16 -7.87 4.45
CA TYR A 3 24.56 -9.19 4.38
C TYR A 3 23.30 -9.14 3.52
N CYS A 4 23.25 -9.91 2.42
CA CYS A 4 21.98 -10.28 1.80
C CYS A 4 21.25 -11.21 2.78
N TRP A 5 20.14 -10.75 3.32
CA TRP A 5 19.24 -11.60 4.07
C TRP A 5 18.43 -12.44 3.07
N LEU A 6 18.75 -13.74 3.03
CA LEU A 6 17.81 -14.77 2.61
C LEU A 6 16.65 -14.76 3.62
N HIS A 7 15.49 -14.21 3.26
CA HIS A 7 14.27 -14.51 3.98
C HIS A 7 13.63 -15.76 3.36
N ILE A 8 13.90 -16.85 4.07
CA ILE A 8 13.24 -18.15 3.97
C ILE A 8 11.73 -17.93 4.19
N GLY A 9 10.92 -18.57 3.35
CA GLY A 9 9.48 -18.35 3.24
C GLY A 9 8.74 -18.21 4.56
N ALA A 10 8.03 -17.09 4.69
CA ALA A 10 7.00 -16.91 5.69
C ALA A 10 5.75 -17.72 5.30
N ASN A 11 5.23 -18.47 6.26
CA ASN A 11 3.96 -19.19 6.18
C ASN A 11 2.81 -18.23 5.82
N MET A 12 2.37 -18.23 4.57
CA MET A 12 1.15 -17.52 4.13
C MET A 12 -0.12 -18.28 4.54
N ASN A 13 -0.38 -18.38 5.84
CA ASN A 13 -1.68 -18.82 6.38
C ASN A 13 -2.37 -17.70 7.18
N ASN A 14 -2.03 -16.44 6.93
CA ASN A 14 -2.89 -15.32 7.31
C ASN A 14 -3.94 -15.17 6.21
N ASN A 15 -5.21 -15.39 6.55
CA ASN A 15 -6.31 -15.02 5.66
C ASN A 15 -6.26 -13.51 5.49
N LEU A 16 -5.69 -13.06 4.36
CA LEU A 16 -5.70 -11.66 3.97
C LEU A 16 -7.15 -11.17 3.98
N THR A 17 -7.41 -10.13 4.77
CA THR A 17 -8.75 -9.56 4.88
C THR A 17 -8.75 -8.18 4.24
N PHE A 18 -9.46 -8.07 3.13
CA PHE A 18 -9.74 -6.79 2.50
C PHE A 18 -10.94 -6.13 3.16
N LEU A 19 -10.76 -4.89 3.57
CA LEU A 19 -11.74 -4.08 4.27
C LEU A 19 -12.18 -2.96 3.34
N THR A 20 -13.48 -2.67 3.30
CA THR A 20 -13.94 -1.40 2.75
C THR A 20 -13.39 -0.24 3.58
N TYR A 21 -13.40 0.97 3.01
CA TYR A 21 -12.98 2.19 3.72
C TYR A 21 -13.59 2.33 5.13
N GLN A 22 -14.89 2.08 5.29
CA GLN A 22 -15.56 2.19 6.60
C GLN A 22 -15.14 1.08 7.56
N GLU A 23 -14.94 -0.14 7.07
CA GLU A 23 -14.46 -1.24 7.89
C GLU A 23 -13.02 -1.01 8.36
N ALA A 24 -12.17 -0.42 7.51
CA ALA A 24 -10.80 -0.05 7.86
C ALA A 24 -10.76 1.05 8.93
N ILE A 25 -11.58 2.09 8.83
CA ILE A 25 -11.72 3.10 9.91
C ILE A 25 -12.13 2.45 11.23
N VAL A 26 -13.16 1.60 11.19
CA VAL A 26 -13.64 0.91 12.41
C VAL A 26 -12.56 0.00 12.99
N ALA A 27 -11.75 -0.64 12.15
CA ALA A 27 -10.62 -1.46 12.58
C ALA A 27 -9.50 -0.61 13.20
N ALA A 28 -9.11 0.49 12.56
CA ALA A 28 -8.10 1.42 13.07
C ALA A 28 -8.47 2.01 14.44
N LYS A 29 -9.73 2.44 14.63
CA LYS A 29 -10.21 2.92 15.94
C LYS A 29 -10.22 1.84 17.03
N LYS A 30 -10.39 0.56 16.66
CA LYS A 30 -10.36 -0.56 17.61
C LYS A 30 -8.95 -0.99 18.00
N GLU A 31 -7.99 -0.79 17.10
CA GLU A 31 -6.59 -1.13 17.28
C GLU A 31 -5.70 0.09 16.93
N PRO A 32 -5.67 1.16 17.76
CA PRO A 32 -4.75 2.26 17.56
C PRO A 32 -3.30 1.80 17.43
N GLY A 33 -2.51 2.51 16.62
CA GLY A 33 -1.15 2.13 16.22
C GLY A 33 -1.09 1.14 15.04
N MET A 34 -2.23 0.67 14.52
CA MET A 34 -2.28 -0.16 13.32
C MET A 34 -2.59 0.66 12.08
N GLU A 35 -1.83 0.39 11.02
CA GLU A 35 -2.00 1.01 9.72
C GLU A 35 -2.76 0.10 8.75
N PHE A 36 -3.64 0.72 7.96
CA PHE A 36 -4.39 0.08 6.89
C PHE A 36 -4.10 0.77 5.57
N VAL A 37 -3.66 0.01 4.58
CA VAL A 37 -3.15 0.53 3.31
C VAL A 37 -4.15 0.20 2.19
N ALA A 38 -4.42 1.17 1.32
CA ALA A 38 -5.11 0.97 0.05
C ALA A 38 -4.26 1.46 -1.11
N LEU A 39 -4.48 0.83 -2.27
CA LEU A 39 -3.72 1.05 -3.48
C LEU A 39 -4.65 1.36 -4.67
N ASP A 40 -4.48 2.53 -5.28
CA ASP A 40 -5.03 2.85 -6.58
C ASP A 40 -3.91 2.83 -7.63
N PHE A 41 -3.96 1.83 -8.49
CA PHE A 41 -3.02 1.68 -9.59
C PHE A 41 -3.80 1.34 -10.86
N ASN A 42 -3.72 2.21 -11.86
CA ASN A 42 -4.46 2.05 -13.11
C ASN A 42 -3.51 2.06 -14.32
N PRO A 43 -3.15 0.89 -14.87
CA PRO A 43 -2.09 0.74 -15.88
C PRO A 43 -2.14 1.52 -17.21
N PRO A 44 -3.26 2.10 -17.71
CA PRO A 44 -3.15 3.05 -18.81
C PRO A 44 -2.49 4.38 -18.40
N LYS A 45 -2.34 4.63 -17.10
CA LYS A 45 -1.59 5.75 -16.52
C LYS A 45 -0.57 5.18 -15.54
N PRO A 46 0.74 5.35 -15.75
CA PRO A 46 1.75 4.86 -14.81
C PRO A 46 1.77 5.75 -13.57
N PHE A 47 0.66 5.85 -12.85
CA PHE A 47 0.51 6.64 -11.63
C PHE A 47 0.06 5.71 -10.51
N LEU A 48 0.76 5.77 -9.40
CA LEU A 48 0.43 5.09 -8.16
C LEU A 48 -0.18 6.09 -7.19
N ALA A 49 -1.26 5.71 -6.53
CA ALA A 49 -1.76 6.40 -5.35
C ALA A 49 -1.92 5.40 -4.20
N LEU A 50 -1.44 5.81 -3.04
CA LEU A 50 -1.48 5.09 -1.79
C LEU A 50 -2.30 5.89 -0.78
N TYR A 51 -3.15 5.21 -0.03
CA TYR A 51 -3.83 5.79 1.12
C TYR A 51 -3.55 4.93 2.35
N ILE A 52 -3.07 5.55 3.42
CA ILE A 52 -2.82 4.88 4.69
C ILE A 52 -3.77 5.46 5.73
N ILE A 53 -4.60 4.61 6.33
CA ILE A 53 -5.46 4.96 7.46
C ILE A 53 -4.77 4.50 8.73
N GLU A 54 -4.61 5.41 9.68
CA GLU A 54 -4.11 5.11 11.01
C GLU A 54 -4.86 5.92 12.08
N VAL A 55 -4.79 5.42 13.30
CA VAL A 55 -5.23 6.12 14.51
C VAL A 55 -4.07 6.02 15.47
N PHE A 56 -3.54 7.14 15.95
CA PHE A 56 -2.40 7.14 16.86
C PHE A 56 -2.83 6.66 18.25
N GLU A 57 -1.92 5.99 18.98
CA GLU A 57 -2.22 5.48 20.33
C GLU A 57 -2.48 6.60 21.35
N ASP A 58 -1.87 7.77 21.16
CA ASP A 58 -2.03 8.96 22.00
C ASP A 58 -3.22 9.85 21.61
N GLU A 59 -3.77 9.66 20.40
CA GLU A 59 -4.94 10.39 19.87
C GLU A 59 -5.99 9.41 19.31
N PRO A 60 -6.58 8.52 20.13
CA PRO A 60 -7.40 7.40 19.66
C PRO A 60 -8.75 7.80 19.04
N ASP A 61 -9.15 9.07 19.20
CA ASP A 61 -10.38 9.62 18.63
C ASP A 61 -10.16 10.21 17.22
N GLU A 62 -8.90 10.42 16.81
CA GLU A 62 -8.54 11.06 15.54
C GLU A 62 -8.08 10.01 14.50
N VAL A 63 -8.77 10.01 13.36
CA VAL A 63 -8.38 9.19 12.20
C VAL A 63 -7.53 10.03 11.28
N ASN A 64 -6.31 9.58 11.07
CA ASN A 64 -5.35 10.19 10.16
C ASN A 64 -5.30 9.37 8.87
N ILE A 65 -5.42 10.06 7.74
CA ILE A 65 -5.34 9.45 6.42
C ILE A 65 -4.26 10.14 5.62
N THR A 66 -3.13 9.45 5.45
CA THR A 66 -2.01 9.91 4.65
C THR A 66 -2.21 9.48 3.19
N TYR A 67 -1.95 10.39 2.27
CA TYR A 67 -1.92 10.13 0.83
C TYR A 67 -0.50 10.36 0.30
N GLU A 68 -0.02 9.40 -0.49
CA GLU A 68 1.14 9.59 -1.35
C GLU A 68 0.79 9.12 -2.76
N GLY A 69 1.17 9.89 -3.77
CA GLY A 69 1.01 9.46 -5.16
C GLY A 69 2.10 10.01 -6.07
N GLY A 70 2.38 9.29 -7.16
CA GLY A 70 3.43 9.67 -8.08
C GLY A 70 3.38 8.88 -9.38
N GLU A 71 4.04 9.41 -10.41
CA GLU A 71 4.30 8.64 -11.62
C GLU A 71 5.36 7.57 -11.33
N LEU A 72 5.23 6.38 -11.95
CA LEU A 72 6.27 5.36 -11.88
C LEU A 72 7.51 5.84 -12.62
N PHE A 73 8.68 5.53 -12.06
CA PHE A 73 9.99 5.90 -12.61
C PHE A 73 10.20 7.43 -12.72
N ASP A 74 9.38 8.22 -12.01
CA ASP A 74 9.59 9.64 -11.79
C ASP A 74 10.01 9.88 -10.33
N MET A 75 10.80 10.91 -10.11
CA MET A 75 11.18 11.41 -8.78
C MET A 75 10.12 12.36 -8.21
N GLY A 76 9.13 12.76 -9.02
CA GLY A 76 8.02 13.61 -8.62
C GLY A 76 6.91 12.83 -7.91
N GLY A 77 6.38 13.43 -6.83
CA GLY A 77 5.26 12.90 -6.08
C GLY A 77 4.41 14.01 -5.47
N GLU A 78 3.26 13.60 -4.95
CA GLU A 78 2.29 14.42 -4.26
C GLU A 78 1.98 13.77 -2.91
N GLU A 79 1.92 14.58 -1.87
CA GLU A 79 1.60 14.16 -0.50
C GLU A 79 0.43 15.00 0.00
N ASP A 80 -0.48 14.37 0.75
CA ASP A 80 -1.59 15.09 1.39
C ASP A 80 -2.05 14.36 2.68
N PHE A 81 -2.75 15.08 3.53
CA PHE A 81 -3.27 14.58 4.80
C PHE A 81 -4.75 14.91 4.93
N TYR A 82 -5.55 13.88 5.25
CA TYR A 82 -6.99 13.98 5.38
C TYR A 82 -7.47 13.43 6.71
N ASP A 83 -8.63 13.91 7.14
CA ASP A 83 -9.46 13.25 8.14
C ASP A 83 -10.44 12.26 7.48
N GLU A 84 -11.16 11.50 8.30
CA GLU A 84 -12.14 10.49 7.84
C GLU A 84 -13.31 11.05 7.01
N HIS A 85 -13.51 12.36 6.97
CA HIS A 85 -14.59 13.02 6.24
C HIS A 85 -14.08 13.71 4.98
N SER A 86 -12.88 14.30 5.01
CA SER A 86 -12.29 15.11 3.93
C SER A 86 -11.58 14.30 2.84
N VAL A 87 -11.29 13.01 3.05
CA VAL A 87 -10.61 12.17 2.05
C VAL A 87 -11.37 12.10 0.70
N PRO A 88 -10.65 12.08 -0.46
CA PRO A 88 -11.27 12.00 -1.77
C PRO A 88 -12.23 10.81 -1.96
N ALA A 89 -13.26 11.01 -2.79
CA ALA A 89 -14.26 9.98 -3.07
C ALA A 89 -13.70 8.73 -3.77
N ALA A 90 -12.52 8.82 -4.39
CA ALA A 90 -11.83 7.67 -4.97
C ALA A 90 -11.33 6.72 -3.87
N ALA A 91 -10.67 7.25 -2.84
CA ALA A 91 -10.17 6.48 -1.70
C ALA A 91 -11.28 5.71 -0.97
N LYS A 92 -12.45 6.34 -0.80
CA LYS A 92 -13.63 5.72 -0.15
C LYS A 92 -14.17 4.49 -0.89
N LYS A 93 -13.75 4.25 -2.13
CA LYS A 93 -14.13 3.09 -2.96
C LYS A 93 -13.07 2.01 -3.01
N LEU A 94 -11.90 2.24 -2.44
CA LEU A 94 -10.82 1.26 -2.41
C LEU A 94 -11.05 0.23 -1.30
N PHE A 95 -10.40 -0.90 -1.47
CA PHE A 95 -10.20 -1.87 -0.40
C PHE A 95 -8.88 -1.61 0.29
N TYR A 96 -8.88 -1.79 1.60
CA TYR A 96 -7.77 -1.60 2.50
C TYR A 96 -7.35 -2.94 3.08
N ILE A 97 -6.06 -3.11 3.34
CA ILE A 97 -5.51 -4.26 4.05
C ILE A 97 -4.71 -3.77 5.26
N ARG A 98 -4.68 -4.54 6.34
CA ARG A 98 -3.75 -4.26 7.44
C ARG A 98 -2.32 -4.33 6.90
N ARG A 99 -1.49 -3.31 7.14
CA ARG A 99 -0.13 -3.25 6.58
C ARG A 99 0.70 -4.47 6.96
N GLY A 100 0.63 -4.92 8.22
CA GLY A 100 1.34 -6.12 8.68
C GLY A 100 0.94 -7.43 7.99
N ASP A 101 -0.21 -7.47 7.30
CA ASP A 101 -0.62 -8.65 6.51
C ASP A 101 0.09 -8.70 5.15
N LEU A 102 0.73 -7.61 4.70
CA LEU A 102 1.58 -7.59 3.51
C LEU A 102 2.94 -8.28 3.76
N GLY A 103 3.37 -8.40 5.02
CA GLY A 103 4.60 -9.10 5.43
C GLY A 103 5.12 -8.64 6.79
N GLU A 104 5.87 -9.51 7.49
CA GLU A 104 6.40 -9.20 8.85
C GLU A 104 7.48 -8.11 8.87
N ASP A 105 7.98 -7.69 7.69
CA ASP A 105 9.04 -6.69 7.53
C ASP A 105 8.68 -5.58 6.54
N THR A 106 7.39 -5.28 6.31
CA THR A 106 6.99 -4.25 5.32
C THR A 106 7.65 -2.91 5.67
N PRO A 107 8.66 -2.46 4.90
CA PRO A 107 9.40 -1.24 5.18
C PRO A 107 8.46 -0.05 5.13
N ASN A 108 8.89 1.09 5.70
CA ASN A 108 8.13 2.32 5.54
C ASN A 108 8.00 2.64 4.06
N ILE A 109 6.77 2.51 3.54
CA ILE A 109 6.44 2.76 2.14
C ILE A 109 6.35 4.26 1.86
N LEU A 110 6.20 5.09 2.89
CA LEU A 110 6.23 6.54 2.76
C LEU A 110 7.63 7.02 2.36
N GLY A 111 7.68 7.89 1.35
CA GLY A 111 8.93 8.46 0.82
C GLY A 111 9.76 7.52 -0.07
N MET A 112 9.21 6.36 -0.46
CA MET A 112 9.79 5.52 -1.52
C MET A 112 9.28 5.98 -2.90
N THR A 113 10.01 5.67 -3.98
CA THR A 113 9.48 5.88 -5.33
C THR A 113 8.38 4.87 -5.65
N SER A 114 7.45 5.24 -6.53
CA SER A 114 6.22 4.49 -6.80
C SER A 114 6.47 3.02 -7.19
N GLU A 115 7.48 2.73 -8.01
CA GLU A 115 7.83 1.37 -8.40
C GLU A 115 8.29 0.52 -7.22
N TYR A 116 9.01 1.10 -6.27
CA TYR A 116 9.45 0.38 -5.07
C TYR A 116 8.31 0.18 -4.08
N VAL A 117 7.40 1.15 -3.93
CA VAL A 117 6.16 0.95 -3.18
C VAL A 117 5.39 -0.25 -3.72
N LEU A 118 5.26 -0.36 -5.06
CA LEU A 118 4.58 -1.49 -5.69
C LEU A 118 5.22 -2.85 -5.34
N CYS A 119 6.54 -2.94 -5.25
CA CYS A 119 7.22 -4.18 -4.83
C CYS A 119 6.84 -4.61 -3.41
N GLU A 120 6.61 -3.65 -2.51
CA GLU A 120 6.24 -3.94 -1.12
C GLU A 120 4.77 -4.29 -0.95
N VAL A 121 3.89 -3.72 -1.78
CA VAL A 121 2.42 -3.91 -1.65
C VAL A 121 1.84 -4.92 -2.65
N LEU A 122 2.64 -5.43 -3.59
CA LEU A 122 2.25 -6.45 -4.57
C LEU A 122 3.08 -7.73 -4.38
N PRO A 123 2.50 -8.78 -3.79
CA PRO A 123 3.21 -10.04 -3.59
C PRO A 123 3.75 -10.63 -4.90
N GLY A 124 5.04 -10.98 -4.89
CA GLY A 124 5.71 -11.63 -6.01
C GLY A 124 6.20 -10.68 -7.12
N LEU A 125 6.03 -9.36 -6.96
CA LEU A 125 6.72 -8.37 -7.78
C LEU A 125 8.16 -8.19 -7.24
N THR A 126 9.17 -8.35 -8.09
CA THR A 126 10.58 -8.16 -7.69
C THR A 126 11.05 -6.74 -7.96
N ALA A 127 12.27 -6.42 -7.54
CA ALA A 127 12.85 -5.08 -7.65
C ALA A 127 12.79 -4.54 -9.10
N PRO A 128 12.56 -3.23 -9.29
CA PRO A 128 12.40 -2.65 -10.63
C PRO A 128 13.63 -2.83 -11.52
N GLU A 129 14.83 -2.95 -10.95
CA GLU A 129 16.09 -3.17 -11.68
C GLU A 129 16.16 -4.54 -12.38
N ASP A 130 15.33 -5.49 -11.99
CA ASP A 130 15.25 -6.81 -12.63
C ASP A 130 14.47 -6.78 -13.96
N TYR A 131 13.92 -5.61 -14.32
CA TYR A 131 13.03 -5.43 -15.47
C TYR A 131 13.43 -4.22 -16.33
N THR A 132 12.97 -4.22 -17.58
CA THR A 132 12.71 -2.95 -18.28
C THR A 132 11.44 -2.27 -17.74
N GLU A 133 11.28 -0.95 -17.93
CA GLU A 133 10.07 -0.24 -17.48
C GLU A 133 8.76 -0.87 -18.00
N GLU A 134 8.76 -1.34 -19.26
CA GLU A 134 7.62 -2.02 -19.87
C GLU A 134 7.32 -3.38 -19.21
N GLU A 135 8.36 -4.18 -18.94
CA GLU A 135 8.22 -5.47 -18.27
C GLU A 135 7.75 -5.29 -16.82
N PHE A 136 8.26 -4.28 -16.12
CA PHE A 136 7.83 -3.93 -14.76
C PHE A 136 6.36 -3.53 -14.75
N LEU A 137 5.94 -2.61 -15.62
CA LEU A 137 4.54 -2.18 -15.73
C LEU A 137 3.61 -3.37 -16.03
N ALA A 138 4.03 -4.28 -16.91
CA ALA A 138 3.26 -5.49 -17.21
C ALA A 138 3.16 -6.43 -15.99
N ALA A 139 4.26 -6.64 -15.26
CA ALA A 139 4.32 -7.46 -14.06
C ALA A 139 3.48 -6.85 -12.92
N ALA A 140 3.65 -5.57 -12.61
CA ALA A 140 2.89 -4.84 -11.62
C ALA A 140 1.39 -4.83 -11.95
N THR A 141 1.03 -4.61 -13.21
CA THR A 141 -0.37 -4.69 -13.67
C THR A 141 -0.99 -6.05 -13.41
N LYS A 142 -0.23 -7.12 -13.69
CA LYS A 142 -0.69 -8.49 -13.48
C LYS A 142 -0.86 -8.76 -11.98
N ALA A 143 0.15 -8.45 -11.17
CA ALA A 143 0.12 -8.67 -9.72
C ALA A 143 -1.02 -7.87 -9.06
N TYR A 144 -1.20 -6.60 -9.42
CA TYR A 144 -2.32 -5.77 -8.94
C TYR A 144 -3.69 -6.39 -9.25
N LYS A 145 -3.90 -6.86 -10.48
CA LYS A 145 -5.16 -7.54 -10.87
C LYS A 145 -5.36 -8.86 -10.15
N GLU A 146 -4.29 -9.57 -9.85
CA GLU A 146 -4.36 -10.88 -9.20
C GLU A 146 -4.57 -10.79 -7.69
N PHE A 147 -4.07 -9.72 -7.06
CA PHE A 147 -4.07 -9.50 -5.63
C PHE A 147 -5.13 -8.47 -5.18
N TRP A 148 -4.96 -7.19 -5.53
CA TRP A 148 -5.83 -6.10 -5.06
C TRP A 148 -7.17 -6.02 -5.77
N ARG A 149 -7.22 -6.29 -7.07
CA ARG A 149 -8.46 -6.07 -7.85
C ARG A 149 -9.49 -7.20 -7.71
N LYS A 150 -9.13 -8.29 -7.03
CA LYS A 150 -10.05 -9.36 -6.63
C LYS A 150 -10.68 -9.13 -5.26
N ALA A 151 -10.20 -8.14 -4.51
CA ALA A 151 -10.76 -7.69 -3.26
C ALA A 151 -12.17 -7.11 -3.46
#